data_AF-A0A8T7A963-F1
#
_entry.id   AF-A0A8T7A963-F1
#
_cell.length_a   1.000
_cell.length_b   1.000
_cell.length_c   1.000
_cell.angle_alpha   90.00
_cell.angle_beta   90.00
_cell.angle_gamma   90.00
#
_symmetry.space_group_name_H-M   'P 1'
#
loop_
_entity.id
_entity.type
_entity.pdbx_description
1 polymer ?
#
loop_
_entity_poly.entity_id
_entity_poly.type
_entity_poly.pdbx_seq_one_letter_code
_entity_poly.pdbx_strand_id
1 'polypeptide(L)'
;MPLFTLMFEYEGGSYMMQSKSVSIESAAADCISNWCIEDTKHKFSNDEKSQLLAQISTADLFELEGLINTWAIGRIKLRGKDILLKMVKTDASI
;
A
#
# COMPACT_ATOMS: atom_id res chain seq x y z
N MET A 1 -7.92 8.32 14.34
CA MET A 1 -7.46 7.25 13.42
C MET A 1 -6.12 7.68 12.86
N PRO A 2 -5.07 6.89 13.11
CA PRO A 2 -3.73 7.22 12.65
C PRO A 2 -3.63 7.36 11.13
N LEU A 3 -2.71 8.21 10.68
CA LEU A 3 -2.41 8.37 9.26
C LEU A 3 -1.37 7.33 8.86
N PHE A 4 -1.65 6.60 7.79
CA PHE A 4 -0.71 5.67 7.18
C PHE A 4 -0.36 6.11 5.78
N THR A 5 0.88 5.85 5.37
CA THR A 5 1.40 6.09 4.04
C THR A 5 1.84 4.76 3.43
N LEU A 6 1.18 4.37 2.34
CA LEU A 6 1.54 3.23 1.52
C LEU A 6 2.48 3.68 0.41
N MET A 7 3.56 2.92 0.19
CA MET A 7 4.57 3.19 -0.82
C MET A 7 4.90 1.92 -1.59
N PHE A 8 5.08 2.03 -2.90
CA PHE A 8 5.64 0.96 -3.71
C PHE A 8 6.29 1.50 -4.99
N GLU A 9 7.15 0.68 -5.58
CA GLU A 9 7.78 0.98 -6.86
C GLU A 9 7.23 0.06 -7.93
N TYR A 10 6.97 0.61 -9.12
CA TYR A 10 6.52 -0.14 -10.27
C TYR A 10 6.99 0.52 -11.56
N GLU A 11 7.67 -0.25 -12.42
CA GLU A 11 8.15 0.18 -13.74
C GLU A 11 8.90 1.54 -13.76
N GLY A 12 9.73 1.76 -12.73
CA GLY A 12 10.52 3.00 -12.60
C GLY A 12 9.71 4.21 -12.12
N GLY A 13 8.46 4.01 -11.70
CA GLY A 13 7.67 4.98 -10.95
C GLY A 13 7.62 4.64 -9.47
N SER A 14 7.58 5.67 -8.62
CA SER A 14 7.28 5.56 -7.19
C SER A 14 5.84 6.01 -6.95
N TYR A 15 5.10 5.20 -6.22
CA TYR A 15 3.70 5.41 -5.90
C TYR A 15 3.56 5.60 -4.41
N MET A 16 2.82 6.64 -4.01
CA MET A 16 2.56 6.97 -2.62
C MET A 16 1.09 7.29 -2.43
N MET A 17 0.46 6.69 -1.43
CA MET A 17 -0.94 6.92 -1.09
C MET A 17 -1.07 7.03 0.42
N GLN A 18 -2.01 7.84 0.88
CA GLN A 18 -2.27 8.00 2.31
C GLN A 18 -3.72 7.71 2.63
N SER A 19 -3.92 7.07 3.77
CA SER A 19 -5.27 6.90 4.32
C SER A 19 -5.22 6.91 5.84
N LYS A 20 -6.29 7.43 6.44
CA LYS A 20 -6.54 7.20 7.87
C LYS A 20 -7.14 5.82 8.02
N SER A 21 -6.62 5.04 8.97
CA SER A 21 -7.12 3.70 9.23
C SER A 21 -7.19 3.40 10.72
N VAL A 22 -7.96 2.38 11.10
CA VAL A 22 -8.11 1.95 12.49
C VAL A 22 -6.90 1.14 12.95
N SER A 23 -6.24 0.45 12.02
CA SER A 23 -5.13 -0.45 12.30
C SER A 23 -4.20 -0.61 11.09
N ILE A 24 -3.05 -1.25 11.28
CA ILE A 24 -2.10 -1.52 10.19
C ILE A 24 -2.65 -2.56 9.20
N GLU A 25 -3.42 -3.53 9.69
CA GLU A 25 -4.04 -4.61 8.90
C GLU A 25 -5.07 -4.07 7.91
N SER A 26 -5.75 -2.97 8.24
CA SER A 26 -6.73 -2.31 7.38
C SER A 26 -6.12 -1.19 6.53
N ALA A 27 -5.02 -0.58 6.97
CA ALA A 27 -4.41 0.59 6.35
C ALA A 27 -4.07 0.41 4.87
N ALA A 28 -3.57 -0.77 4.49
CA ALA A 28 -3.20 -1.06 3.11
C ALA A 28 -4.39 -1.09 2.16
N ALA A 29 -5.44 -1.79 2.57
CA ALA A 29 -6.68 -1.85 1.82
C ALA A 29 -7.34 -0.47 1.72
N ASP A 30 -7.29 0.33 2.78
CA ASP A 30 -7.82 1.69 2.78
C ASP A 30 -7.04 2.60 1.82
N CYS A 31 -5.69 2.52 1.82
CA CYS A 31 -4.85 3.29 0.90
C CYS A 31 -5.13 2.95 -0.56
N ILE A 32 -5.25 1.66 -0.90
CA ILE A 32 -5.54 1.22 -2.26
C ILE A 32 -6.98 1.57 -2.65
N SER A 33 -7.94 1.41 -1.74
CA SER A 33 -9.35 1.76 -1.97
C SER A 33 -9.55 3.25 -2.25
N ASN A 34 -8.75 4.10 -1.63
CA ASN A 34 -8.77 5.56 -1.86
C ASN A 34 -7.88 6.00 -3.03
N TRP A 35 -7.16 5.08 -3.67
CA TRP A 35 -6.28 5.41 -4.78
C TRP A 35 -7.08 5.92 -5.98
N CYS A 36 -6.81 7.17 -6.37
CA CYS A 36 -7.25 7.75 -7.64
C CYS A 36 -6.32 7.27 -8.75
N ILE A 37 -6.87 6.43 -9.63
CA ILE A 37 -6.08 5.73 -10.63
C ILE A 37 -5.77 6.60 -11.87
N GLU A 38 -6.60 7.63 -12.10
CA GLU A 38 -6.61 8.45 -13.30
C GLU A 38 -5.36 9.33 -13.46
N ASP A 39 -4.72 9.72 -12.35
CA ASP A 39 -3.51 10.57 -12.33
C ASP A 39 -2.19 9.78 -12.33
N THR A 40 -2.23 8.47 -12.65
CA THR A 40 -1.03 7.63 -12.62
C THR A 40 -0.39 7.51 -14.00
N LYS A 41 0.95 7.64 -14.06
CA LYS A 41 1.75 7.42 -15.27
C LYS A 41 1.44 6.09 -15.97
N HIS A 42 1.14 5.04 -15.19
CA HIS A 42 0.92 3.69 -15.68
C HIS A 42 -0.56 3.33 -15.91
N LYS A 43 -1.49 4.29 -15.73
CA LYS A 43 -2.95 4.16 -15.91
C LYS A 43 -3.46 2.80 -15.43
N PHE A 44 -3.44 2.57 -14.13
CA PHE A 44 -3.98 1.30 -13.62
C PHE A 44 -5.48 1.19 -13.93
N SER A 45 -6.07 0.00 -13.85
CA SER A 45 -7.51 -0.19 -14.01
C SER A 45 -8.20 -0.45 -12.68
N ASN A 46 -9.53 -0.31 -12.63
CA ASN A 46 -10.31 -0.73 -11.47
C ASN A 46 -10.21 -2.23 -11.20
N ASP A 47 -10.00 -3.04 -12.25
CA ASP A 47 -9.76 -4.48 -12.11
C ASP A 47 -8.42 -4.73 -11.41
N GLU A 48 -7.37 -3.99 -11.77
CA GLU A 48 -6.06 -4.08 -11.13
C GLU A 48 -6.11 -3.65 -9.67
N LYS A 49 -6.85 -2.58 -9.37
CA LYS A 49 -7.13 -2.18 -7.98
C LYS A 49 -7.83 -3.28 -7.20
N SER A 50 -8.84 -3.92 -7.80
CA SER A 50 -9.58 -5.02 -7.17
C SER A 50 -8.69 -6.25 -6.93
N GLN A 51 -7.80 -6.57 -7.88
CA GLN A 51 -6.80 -7.63 -7.73
C GLN A 51 -5.78 -7.32 -6.62
N LEU A 52 -5.35 -6.07 -6.48
CA LEU A 52 -4.46 -5.67 -5.39
C LEU A 52 -5.15 -5.82 -4.03
N LEU A 53 -6.41 -5.37 -3.92
CA LEU A 53 -7.20 -5.50 -2.68
C LEU A 53 -7.38 -6.96 -2.26
N ALA A 54 -7.67 -7.85 -3.21
CA ALA A 54 -7.82 -9.28 -2.94
C ALA A 54 -6.50 -9.95 -2.49
N GLN A 55 -5.37 -9.47 -3.00
CA GLN A 55 -4.06 -9.98 -2.56
C GLN A 55 -3.69 -9.44 -1.18
N ILE A 56 -3.93 -8.15 -0.92
CA ILE A 56 -3.64 -7.52 0.38
C ILE A 56 -4.39 -8.20 1.52
N SER A 57 -5.66 -8.58 1.32
CA SER A 57 -6.47 -9.22 2.37
C SER A 57 -5.97 -10.60 2.79
N THR A 58 -5.09 -11.21 2.00
CA THR A 58 -4.49 -12.54 2.26
C THR A 58 -2.97 -12.47 2.42
N ALA A 59 -2.38 -11.28 2.31
CA ALA A 59 -0.95 -11.10 2.40
C ALA A 59 -0.51 -11.01 3.86
N ASP A 60 0.64 -11.62 4.14
CA ASP A 60 1.29 -11.49 5.43
C ASP A 60 1.81 -10.05 5.64
N LEU A 61 1.76 -9.60 6.88
CA LEU A 61 2.29 -8.31 7.32
C LEU A 61 3.53 -8.55 8.18
N PHE A 62 4.63 -7.89 7.84
CA PHE A 62 5.90 -8.01 8.53
C PHE A 62 6.38 -6.65 9.01
N GLU A 63 6.77 -6.54 10.27
CA GLU A 63 7.52 -5.38 10.75
C GLU A 63 8.92 -5.37 10.12
N LEU A 64 9.36 -4.21 9.65
CA LEU A 64 10.71 -4.07 9.11
C LEU A 64 11.68 -3.78 10.25
N GLU A 65 12.58 -4.73 10.51
CA GLU A 65 13.61 -4.59 11.54
C GLU A 65 14.45 -3.32 11.34
N GLY A 66 14.70 -2.60 12.44
CA GLY A 66 15.45 -1.34 12.43
C GLY A 66 14.66 -0.12 11.97
N LEU A 67 13.39 -0.26 11.57
CA LEU A 67 12.52 0.86 11.22
C LEU A 67 11.32 0.93 12.17
N ILE A 68 11.14 2.09 12.81
CA ILE A 68 9.99 2.33 13.68
C ILE A 68 8.76 2.55 12.79
N ASN A 69 7.61 2.02 13.21
CA ASN A 69 6.32 2.28 12.57
C ASN A 69 6.31 1.97 11.07
N THR A 70 7.06 0.96 10.64
CA THR A 70 7.19 0.58 9.24
C THR A 70 6.98 -0.91 9.06
N TRP A 71 6.16 -1.26 8.07
CA TRP A 71 5.81 -2.63 7.74
C TRP A 71 5.98 -2.90 6.25
N ALA A 72 6.30 -4.13 5.91
CA ALA A 72 6.14 -4.67 4.57
C ALA A 72 4.90 -5.55 4.53
N ILE A 73 4.15 -5.43 3.44
CA ILE A 73 3.06 -6.34 3.10
C ILE A 73 3.66 -7.32 2.10
N GLY A 74 3.36 -8.61 2.27
CA GLY A 74 3.98 -9.75 1.59
C GLY A 74 3.93 -9.71 0.06
N ARG A 75 4.00 -10.88 -0.59
CA ARG A 75 4.19 -10.93 -2.04
C ARG A 75 2.92 -10.52 -2.79
N ILE A 76 2.92 -9.29 -3.31
CA ILE A 76 1.85 -8.76 -4.16
C ILE A 76 2.29 -8.78 -5.62
N LYS A 77 1.40 -9.15 -6.53
CA LYS A 77 1.62 -9.12 -7.98
C LYS A 77 0.75 -8.07 -8.65
N LEU A 78 1.37 -7.30 -9.54
CA LEU A 78 0.71 -6.33 -10.40
C LEU A 78 1.18 -6.53 -11.84
N ARG A 79 0.23 -6.83 -12.74
CA ARG A 79 0.51 -7.22 -14.14
C ARG A 79 1.59 -8.32 -14.24
N GLY A 80 1.54 -9.31 -13.34
CA GLY A 80 2.49 -10.43 -13.30
C GLY A 80 3.87 -10.12 -12.71
N LYS A 81 4.16 -8.88 -12.33
CA LYS A 81 5.40 -8.49 -11.66
C LYS A 81 5.21 -8.44 -10.15
N ASP A 82 6.19 -8.94 -9.41
CA ASP A 82 6.22 -8.82 -7.96
C ASP A 82 6.48 -7.36 -7.56
N ILE A 83 5.66 -6.84 -6.65
CA ILE A 83 5.83 -5.53 -6.04
C ILE A 83 5.87 -5.69 -4.52
N LEU A 84 6.69 -4.87 -3.88
CA LEU A 84 6.74 -4.77 -2.43
C LEU A 84 5.95 -3.55 -2.00
N LEU A 85 4.87 -3.77 -1.27
CA LEU A 85 4.10 -2.71 -0.64
C LEU A 85 4.71 -2.43 0.75
N LYS A 86 5.12 -1.20 0.98
CA LYS A 86 5.65 -0.72 2.25
C LYS A 86 4.64 0.21 2.89
N MET A 87 4.38 0.02 4.17
CA MET A 87 3.48 0.86 4.94
C MET A 87 4.24 1.57 6.04
N VAL A 88 3.99 2.86 6.21
CA VAL A 88 4.53 3.67 7.30
C VAL A 88 3.38 4.30 8.05
N LYS A 89 3.35 4.17 9.38
CA LYS A 89 2.45 4.95 10.23
C LYS A 89 3.06 6.33 10.43
N THR A 90 2.46 7.33 9.81
CA THR A 90 2.95 8.71 9.73
C THR A 90 2.10 9.65 10.60
N ASP A 91 1.78 9.23 11.83
CA ASP A 91 0.96 10.04 12.74
C ASP A 91 1.47 11.49 12.85
N ALA A 92 0.53 12.44 12.81
CA ALA A 92 0.80 13.87 13.03
C ALA A 92 0.91 14.25 14.52
N SER A 93 1.07 13.27 15.41
CA SER A 93 1.12 13.50 16.86
C SER A 93 2.53 13.92 17.26
N ILE A 94 2.74 15.24 17.31
CA ILE A 94 3.71 15.87 18.22
C ILE A 94 3.15 15.78 19.64
#